data_AF-A0A2V6GQV7-F1
#
_entry.id   AF-A0A2V6GQV7-F1
#
_cell.length_a   1.000
_cell.length_b   1.000
_cell.length_c   1.000
_cell.angle_alpha   90.00
_cell.angle_beta   90.00
_cell.angle_gamma   90.00
#
_symmetry.space_group_name_H-M   'P 1'
#
loop_
_entity.id
_entity.type
_entity.pdbx_description
1 polymer ?
#
loop_
_entity_poly.entity_id
_entity_poly.type
_entity_poly.pdbx_seq_one_letter_code
_entity_poly.pdbx_strand_id
1 'polypeptide(L)'
;MLTDGRDAKQRLATIAALVSAAVSSFAGSVNTDYLTPPFTFSPDQRYGVMIPIFHMEAAQESDDRMNKVVEIHTGQVVAVIRAETGYDRPLNFRETAPPRWSPDSSVLLWKVNGKWNPDALVLLKIEENRLKWHIDLLRTAQEAVLVRTRDAAPEQYISAKKANSGNGRAFPDGFTIDVTTDGEDTRTVSFPLIVHADLTANPKEIEDFPNLDSYLDAVVTEDGRFVVKDFHLGARKQ
;
A
#
# COMPACT_ATOMS: atom_id res chain seq x y z
N MET A 1 -5.81 42.32 -82.15
CA MET A 1 -6.33 42.12 -80.78
C MET A 1 -5.29 41.27 -80.07
N LEU A 2 -4.60 41.68 -78.99
CA LEU A 2 -4.99 42.47 -77.80
C LEU A 2 -6.13 41.78 -77.01
N THR A 3 -5.97 41.34 -75.75
CA THR A 3 -4.77 41.06 -74.91
C THR A 3 -4.96 39.65 -74.27
N ASP A 4 -4.27 39.10 -73.26
CA ASP A 4 -3.20 39.44 -72.28
C ASP A 4 -2.53 38.09 -71.87
N GLY A 5 -1.56 37.93 -70.95
CA GLY A 5 -0.80 38.87 -70.12
C GLY A 5 -0.32 38.21 -68.81
N ARG A 6 0.97 38.42 -68.43
CA ARG A 6 1.63 37.93 -67.18
C ARG A 6 1.81 36.41 -67.06
N ASP A 7 2.74 35.85 -66.29
CA ASP A 7 4.08 36.29 -65.86
C ASP A 7 4.92 34.99 -65.69
N ALA A 8 6.07 34.84 -66.34
CA ALA A 8 7.39 35.18 -65.83
C ALA A 8 7.96 34.31 -64.68
N LYS A 9 9.01 33.55 -65.05
CA LYS A 9 10.22 33.22 -64.25
C LYS A 9 10.12 32.22 -63.07
N GLN A 10 10.91 31.14 -63.26
CA GLN A 10 11.82 30.54 -62.24
C GLN A 10 11.14 29.77 -61.08
N ARG A 11 11.76 28.76 -60.46
CA ARG A 11 13.16 28.27 -60.45
C ARG A 11 13.22 26.76 -60.10
N LEU A 12 14.38 26.12 -60.20
CA LEU A 12 14.60 24.82 -59.55
C LEU A 12 14.56 24.97 -58.03
N ALA A 13 14.10 23.93 -57.33
CA ALA A 13 14.22 23.79 -55.87
C ALA A 13 14.88 22.45 -55.52
N THR A 14 16.14 22.50 -55.07
CA THR A 14 16.86 21.31 -54.57
C THR A 14 16.33 20.95 -53.18
N ILE A 15 15.88 19.71 -52.99
CA ILE A 15 15.46 19.21 -51.68
C ILE A 15 16.70 18.84 -50.87
N ALA A 16 17.07 19.69 -49.91
CA ALA A 16 18.04 19.38 -48.86
C ALA A 16 17.28 19.13 -47.54
N ALA A 17 17.15 17.87 -47.16
CA ALA A 17 16.47 17.51 -45.91
C ALA A 17 17.41 17.70 -44.70
N LEU A 18 17.10 18.66 -43.83
CA LEU A 18 17.75 18.73 -42.52
C LEU A 18 17.22 17.60 -41.63
N VAL A 19 18.10 16.64 -41.30
CA VAL A 19 17.86 15.71 -40.19
C VAL A 19 18.27 16.41 -38.90
N SER A 20 17.34 17.15 -38.31
CA SER A 20 17.51 17.73 -36.98
C SER A 20 17.48 16.61 -35.93
N ALA A 21 18.66 16.12 -35.54
CA ALA A 21 18.81 15.17 -34.45
C ALA A 21 18.42 15.85 -33.12
N ALA A 22 17.19 15.63 -32.68
CA ALA A 22 16.70 16.10 -31.39
C ALA A 22 17.38 15.33 -30.26
N VAL A 23 18.48 15.88 -29.74
CA VAL A 23 19.13 15.37 -28.52
C VAL A 23 18.25 15.75 -27.33
N SER A 24 17.26 14.91 -27.04
CA SER A 24 16.45 15.02 -25.83
C SER A 24 17.33 14.77 -24.60
N SER A 25 17.82 15.86 -24.00
CA SER A 25 18.56 15.81 -22.74
C SER A 25 17.64 15.31 -21.64
N PHE A 26 17.81 14.04 -21.25
CA PHE A 26 17.24 13.50 -20.00
C PHE A 26 17.98 14.10 -18.79
N ALA A 27 17.80 15.40 -18.59
CA ALA A 27 17.96 16.03 -17.27
C ALA A 27 16.77 15.57 -16.41
N GLY A 28 16.77 14.28 -16.05
CA GLY A 28 15.82 13.74 -15.10
C GLY A 28 16.00 14.48 -13.78
N SER A 29 14.97 15.21 -13.36
CA SER A 29 14.93 15.82 -12.04
C SER A 29 15.17 14.74 -10.99
N VAL A 30 16.27 14.84 -10.24
CA VAL A 30 16.49 13.99 -9.07
C VAL A 30 15.30 14.21 -8.14
N ASN A 31 14.50 13.18 -7.94
CA ASN A 31 13.30 13.24 -7.11
C ASN A 31 13.73 13.28 -5.64
N THR A 32 13.96 14.49 -5.12
CA THR A 32 14.48 14.77 -3.77
C THR A 32 13.56 14.33 -2.64
N ASP A 33 12.32 13.97 -2.97
CA ASP A 33 11.23 13.79 -2.01
C ASP A 33 10.96 12.30 -1.76
N TYR A 34 11.72 11.42 -2.42
CA TYR A 34 11.62 9.96 -2.36
C TYR A 34 13.00 9.30 -2.43
N LEU A 35 13.13 8.10 -1.87
CA LEU A 35 14.26 7.21 -2.11
C LEU A 35 13.79 5.74 -2.21
N THR A 36 14.60 4.88 -2.82
CA THR A 36 14.34 3.44 -2.92
C THR A 36 15.43 2.71 -2.14
N PRO A 37 15.24 2.41 -0.85
CA PRO A 37 16.32 1.89 -0.01
C PRO A 37 16.64 0.42 -0.34
N PRO A 38 17.92 0.00 -0.27
CA PRO A 38 18.31 -1.41 -0.53
C PRO A 38 17.61 -2.45 0.34
N PHE A 39 17.15 -2.11 1.55
CA PHE A 39 16.37 -3.03 2.39
C PHE A 39 15.00 -3.38 1.79
N THR A 40 14.53 -2.63 0.80
CA THR A 40 13.22 -2.84 0.15
C THR A 40 13.28 -3.75 -1.08
N PHE A 41 14.47 -4.13 -1.54
CA PHE A 41 14.66 -4.80 -2.81
C PHE A 41 14.10 -6.23 -2.78
N SER A 42 13.58 -6.68 -3.92
CA SER A 42 13.14 -8.06 -4.13
C SER A 42 14.34 -9.03 -4.15
N PRO A 43 14.14 -10.34 -3.90
CA PRO A 43 15.20 -11.35 -3.97
C PRO A 43 16.00 -11.39 -5.28
N ASP A 44 15.37 -11.06 -6.42
CA ASP A 44 16.01 -10.96 -7.74
C ASP A 44 16.66 -9.58 -8.02
N GLN A 45 16.53 -8.62 -7.09
CA GLN A 45 16.95 -7.21 -7.21
C GLN A 45 16.32 -6.44 -8.38
N ARG A 46 15.24 -6.94 -8.97
CA ARG A 46 14.50 -6.27 -10.05
C ARG A 46 13.59 -5.17 -9.54
N TYR A 47 12.97 -5.36 -8.38
CA TYR A 47 11.99 -4.44 -7.82
C TYR A 47 12.45 -3.88 -6.48
N GLY A 48 12.05 -2.65 -6.18
CA GLY A 48 12.24 -2.02 -4.88
C GLY A 48 11.06 -1.13 -4.53
N VAL A 49 10.93 -0.75 -3.26
CA VAL A 49 9.85 0.15 -2.84
C VAL A 49 10.40 1.55 -2.65
N MET A 50 10.00 2.43 -3.54
CA MET A 50 10.28 3.86 -3.47
C MET A 50 9.35 4.48 -2.41
N ILE A 51 9.94 4.99 -1.34
CA ILE A 51 9.26 5.55 -0.17
C ILE A 51 9.52 7.06 -0.07
N PRO A 52 8.56 7.86 0.42
CA PRO A 52 8.78 9.30 0.60
C PRO A 52 9.79 9.59 1.70
N ILE A 53 10.58 10.65 1.51
CA ILE A 53 11.49 11.19 2.52
C ILE A 53 10.69 12.05 3.51
N PHE A 54 10.92 11.87 4.81
CA PHE A 54 10.20 12.61 5.84
C PHE A 54 10.79 14.00 6.09
N HIS A 55 10.03 15.04 5.76
CA HIS A 55 10.35 16.43 6.06
C HIS A 55 9.49 16.89 7.24
N MET A 56 10.09 17.48 8.28
CA MET A 56 9.33 17.88 9.50
C MET A 56 8.26 18.94 9.22
N GLU A 57 8.45 19.75 8.19
CA GLU A 57 7.50 20.79 7.75
C GLU A 57 6.22 20.15 7.18
N ALA A 58 6.34 19.04 6.45
CA ALA A 58 5.21 18.26 5.94
C ALA A 58 4.38 17.56 7.04
N ALA A 59 4.84 17.55 8.30
CA ALA A 59 4.05 17.04 9.42
C ALA A 59 2.90 17.98 9.84
N GLN A 60 2.79 19.18 9.24
CA GLN A 60 1.70 20.14 9.49
C GLN A 60 0.61 20.13 8.39
N GLU A 61 0.84 19.46 7.26
CA GLU A 61 -0.09 19.39 6.13
C GLU A 61 -0.51 17.92 5.84
N SER A 62 -1.48 17.73 4.94
CA SER A 62 -1.88 16.40 4.48
C SER A 62 -0.89 15.87 3.44
N ASP A 63 0.06 15.03 3.87
CA ASP A 63 1.00 14.38 2.97
C ASP A 63 0.31 13.27 2.14
N ASP A 64 -0.09 13.63 0.91
CA ASP A 64 -0.72 12.74 -0.07
C ASP A 64 0.31 11.86 -0.83
N ARG A 65 1.61 11.91 -0.48
CA ARG A 65 2.62 11.03 -1.08
C ARG A 65 2.37 9.57 -0.68
N MET A 66 2.53 8.64 -1.62
CA MET A 66 2.31 7.19 -1.43
C MET A 66 3.58 6.38 -1.72
N ASN A 67 3.77 5.27 -0.99
CA ASN A 67 4.79 4.26 -1.33
C ASN A 67 4.50 3.65 -2.72
N LYS A 68 5.55 3.37 -3.49
CA LYS A 68 5.45 2.91 -4.88
C LYS A 68 6.43 1.77 -5.11
N VAL A 69 6.01 0.71 -5.80
CA VAL A 69 6.97 -0.29 -6.28
C VAL A 69 7.54 0.20 -7.61
N VAL A 70 8.86 0.19 -7.73
CA VAL A 70 9.60 0.54 -8.96
C VAL A 70 10.40 -0.65 -9.45
N GLU A 71 10.58 -0.75 -10.77
CA GLU A 71 11.67 -1.54 -11.35
C GLU A 71 12.98 -0.75 -11.20
N ILE A 72 14.03 -1.40 -10.69
CA ILE A 72 15.22 -0.73 -10.14
C ILE A 72 16.13 -0.15 -11.24
N HIS A 73 16.26 -0.81 -12.39
CA HIS A 73 17.20 -0.37 -13.43
C HIS A 73 16.67 0.80 -14.28
N THR A 74 15.35 0.91 -14.43
CA THR A 74 14.67 1.95 -15.21
C THR A 74 14.06 3.06 -14.34
N GLY A 75 13.83 2.80 -13.05
CA GLY A 75 13.04 3.67 -12.17
C GLY A 75 11.54 3.68 -12.50
N GLN A 76 11.06 2.81 -13.39
CA GLN A 76 9.65 2.76 -13.79
C GLN A 76 8.78 2.32 -12.60
N VAL A 77 7.77 3.12 -12.24
CA VAL A 77 6.74 2.72 -11.28
C VAL A 77 5.90 1.59 -11.87
N VAL A 78 5.94 0.41 -11.24
CA VAL A 78 5.17 -0.77 -11.63
C VAL A 78 3.89 -0.95 -10.81
N ALA A 79 3.85 -0.37 -9.59
CA ALA A 79 2.67 -0.32 -8.73
C ALA A 79 2.67 0.90 -7.80
N VAL A 80 1.48 1.37 -7.41
CA VAL A 80 1.28 2.32 -6.30
C VAL A 80 0.65 1.57 -5.14
N ILE A 81 1.20 1.69 -3.94
CA ILE A 81 0.70 1.06 -2.72
C ILE A 81 -0.37 1.99 -2.14
N ARG A 82 -1.64 1.56 -2.18
CA ARG A 82 -2.80 2.39 -1.82
C ARG A 82 -3.23 2.14 -0.37
N ALA A 83 -2.46 2.65 0.59
CA ALA A 83 -2.76 2.63 2.03
C ALA A 83 -2.13 3.85 2.74
N GLU A 84 -2.03 3.86 4.07
CA GLU A 84 -1.21 4.85 4.79
C GLU A 84 0.28 4.70 4.43
N THR A 85 1.01 5.81 4.45
CA THR A 85 2.38 5.90 3.92
C THR A 85 3.43 5.68 5.01
N GLY A 86 4.36 4.77 4.75
CA GLY A 86 5.59 4.59 5.53
C GLY A 86 6.74 5.45 5.00
N TYR A 87 7.60 5.95 5.89
CA TYR A 87 8.70 6.86 5.55
C TYR A 87 10.09 6.20 5.61
N ASP A 88 11.10 6.95 5.22
CA ASP A 88 12.52 6.59 5.14
C ASP A 88 13.25 6.45 6.49
N ARG A 89 12.60 6.79 7.60
CA ARG A 89 13.20 6.88 8.94
C ARG A 89 12.30 6.31 10.04
N PRO A 90 12.89 5.89 11.18
CA PRO A 90 12.12 5.57 12.38
C PRO A 90 11.33 6.79 12.87
N LEU A 91 10.08 6.54 13.22
CA LEU A 91 9.08 7.45 13.76
C LEU A 91 8.26 6.67 14.81
N ASN A 92 7.60 7.36 15.74
CA ASN A 92 6.76 6.71 16.78
C ASN A 92 5.49 6.03 16.22
N PHE A 93 5.24 6.17 14.92
CA PHE A 93 4.18 5.61 14.08
C PHE A 93 4.56 5.95 12.62
N ARG A 94 4.08 5.19 11.62
CA ARG A 94 4.45 5.30 10.20
C ARG A 94 5.91 4.98 9.84
N GLU A 95 6.58 4.16 10.64
CA GLU A 95 7.85 3.55 10.22
C GLU A 95 7.59 2.43 9.19
N THR A 96 8.42 2.35 8.16
CA THR A 96 8.42 1.25 7.19
C THR A 96 8.95 -0.04 7.83
N ALA A 97 8.14 -1.09 7.92
CA ALA A 97 8.62 -2.40 8.37
C ALA A 97 9.47 -3.10 7.28
N PRO A 98 10.34 -4.06 7.63
CA PRO A 98 11.06 -4.88 6.65
C PRO A 98 10.06 -5.56 5.68
N PRO A 99 10.11 -5.29 4.37
CA PRO A 99 9.15 -5.83 3.43
C PRO A 99 9.36 -7.33 3.24
N ARG A 100 8.24 -8.05 3.09
CA ARG A 100 8.23 -9.49 2.86
C ARG A 100 7.94 -9.76 1.40
N TRP A 101 8.92 -10.31 0.69
CA TRP A 101 8.77 -10.71 -0.71
C TRP A 101 8.54 -12.22 -0.83
N SER A 102 7.85 -12.67 -1.89
CA SER A 102 7.88 -14.07 -2.28
C SER A 102 9.25 -14.45 -2.88
N PRO A 103 9.68 -15.73 -2.82
CA PRO A 103 10.99 -16.16 -3.33
C PRO A 103 11.20 -15.91 -4.84
N ASP A 104 10.12 -15.85 -5.62
CA ASP A 104 10.11 -15.57 -7.06
C ASP A 104 10.03 -14.07 -7.39
N SER A 105 10.06 -13.19 -6.37
CA SER A 105 9.93 -11.73 -6.50
C SER A 105 8.62 -11.23 -7.12
N SER A 106 7.60 -12.10 -7.30
CA SER A 106 6.32 -11.71 -7.91
C SER A 106 5.33 -11.09 -6.92
N VAL A 107 5.49 -11.28 -5.61
CA VAL A 107 4.54 -10.82 -4.59
C VAL A 107 5.25 -10.07 -3.47
N LEU A 108 4.65 -8.96 -3.04
CA LEU A 108 5.10 -8.15 -1.91
C LEU A 108 3.98 -8.04 -0.88
N LEU A 109 4.30 -8.35 0.38
CA LEU A 109 3.55 -7.93 1.57
C LEU A 109 4.28 -6.73 2.19
N TRP A 110 3.65 -5.57 2.12
CA TRP A 110 4.11 -4.29 2.65
C TRP A 110 3.42 -3.99 3.98
N LYS A 111 4.19 -3.59 5.00
CA LYS A 111 3.69 -3.28 6.35
C LYS A 111 4.25 -1.92 6.79
N VAL A 112 3.37 -1.06 7.31
CA VAL A 112 3.73 0.22 7.92
C VAL A 112 3.32 0.16 9.38
N ASN A 113 4.30 0.34 10.27
CA ASN A 113 4.12 0.17 11.71
C ASN A 113 3.34 1.35 12.30
N GLY A 114 2.13 1.07 12.80
CA GLY A 114 1.38 1.99 13.66
C GLY A 114 1.64 1.74 15.15
N LYS A 115 0.95 2.49 16.00
CA LYS A 115 1.20 2.49 17.46
C LYS A 115 0.59 1.31 18.24
N TRP A 116 -0.50 0.74 17.73
CA TRP A 116 -1.29 -0.32 18.41
C TRP A 116 -1.64 -1.49 17.48
N ASN A 117 -1.79 -1.16 16.19
CA ASN A 117 -1.97 -2.05 15.04
C ASN A 117 -1.16 -1.44 13.88
N PRO A 118 -0.94 -2.15 12.76
CA PRO A 118 -0.36 -1.55 11.57
C PRO A 118 -1.15 -0.32 11.09
N ASP A 119 -0.47 0.72 10.62
CA ASP A 119 -1.11 1.83 9.90
C ASP A 119 -1.44 1.40 8.45
N ALA A 120 -0.67 0.46 7.90
CA ALA A 120 -0.95 -0.21 6.64
C ALA A 120 -0.47 -1.67 6.67
N LEU A 121 -1.24 -2.57 6.06
CA LEU A 121 -0.83 -3.92 5.67
C LEU A 121 -1.40 -4.19 4.27
N VAL A 122 -0.54 -4.34 3.26
CA VAL A 122 -0.93 -4.43 1.85
C VAL A 122 -0.24 -5.62 1.20
N LEU A 123 -1.01 -6.45 0.51
CA LEU A 123 -0.48 -7.52 -0.34
C LEU A 123 -0.69 -7.15 -1.82
N LEU A 124 0.34 -7.28 -2.65
CA LEU A 124 0.25 -7.05 -4.09
C LEU A 124 1.03 -8.09 -4.89
N LYS A 125 0.55 -8.41 -6.11
CA LYS A 125 1.23 -9.27 -7.07
C LYS A 125 1.60 -8.49 -8.34
N ILE A 126 2.81 -8.70 -8.82
CA ILE A 126 3.41 -8.11 -10.01
C ILE A 126 3.57 -9.24 -11.05
N GLU A 127 3.18 -8.96 -12.28
CA GLU A 127 3.29 -9.87 -13.41
C GLU A 127 3.65 -9.04 -14.64
N GLU A 128 4.54 -9.50 -15.52
CA GLU A 128 4.92 -8.78 -16.75
C GLU A 128 5.33 -7.30 -16.52
N ASN A 129 6.03 -7.00 -15.42
CA ASN A 129 6.45 -5.64 -15.02
C ASN A 129 5.30 -4.66 -14.70
N ARG A 130 4.11 -5.17 -14.35
CA ARG A 130 2.91 -4.39 -13.98
C ARG A 130 2.19 -5.00 -12.78
N LEU A 131 1.44 -4.17 -12.05
CA LEU A 131 0.52 -4.62 -11.00
C LEU A 131 -0.55 -5.56 -11.58
N LYS A 132 -0.63 -6.81 -11.10
CA LYS A 132 -1.67 -7.78 -11.42
C LYS A 132 -2.89 -7.62 -10.52
N TRP A 133 -2.68 -7.56 -9.21
CA TRP A 133 -3.70 -7.30 -8.20
C TRP A 133 -3.09 -6.66 -6.94
N HIS A 134 -3.92 -5.98 -6.15
CA HIS A 134 -3.58 -5.28 -4.90
C HIS A 134 -4.71 -5.46 -3.88
N ILE A 135 -4.36 -5.72 -2.62
CA ILE A 135 -5.28 -5.90 -1.50
C ILE A 135 -4.81 -5.01 -0.34
N ASP A 136 -5.66 -4.09 0.13
CA ASP A 136 -5.50 -3.48 1.45
C ASP A 136 -5.94 -4.52 2.49
N LEU A 137 -4.98 -5.32 2.94
CA LEU A 137 -5.24 -6.49 3.78
C LEU A 137 -5.70 -6.09 5.18
N LEU A 138 -5.15 -4.98 5.69
CA LEU A 138 -5.58 -4.35 6.94
C LEU A 138 -7.08 -4.05 6.90
N ARG A 139 -7.53 -3.23 5.94
CA ARG A 139 -8.96 -2.86 5.85
C ARG A 139 -9.86 -4.05 5.53
N THR A 140 -9.42 -4.94 4.65
CA THR A 140 -10.19 -6.15 4.28
C THR A 140 -10.46 -7.03 5.50
N ALA A 141 -9.45 -7.25 6.35
CA ALA A 141 -9.59 -8.06 7.56
C ALA A 141 -10.37 -7.32 8.67
N GLN A 142 -10.13 -6.01 8.85
CA GLN A 142 -10.87 -5.17 9.79
C GLN A 142 -12.38 -5.12 9.47
N GLU A 143 -12.77 -4.90 8.21
CA GLU A 143 -14.18 -4.94 7.80
C GLU A 143 -14.78 -6.34 8.00
N ALA A 144 -14.03 -7.39 7.63
CA ALA A 144 -14.49 -8.77 7.76
C ALA A 144 -14.74 -9.20 9.21
N VAL A 145 -13.96 -8.72 10.19
CA VAL A 145 -14.21 -8.99 11.62
C VAL A 145 -15.33 -8.10 12.16
N LEU A 146 -15.30 -6.78 11.91
CA LEU A 146 -16.34 -5.83 12.38
C LEU A 146 -17.76 -6.24 11.99
N VAL A 147 -17.96 -6.66 10.73
CA VAL A 147 -19.25 -7.17 10.26
C VAL A 147 -19.70 -8.37 11.07
N ARG A 148 -18.83 -9.38 11.26
CA ARG A 148 -19.17 -10.61 11.99
C ARG A 148 -19.41 -10.36 13.48
N THR A 149 -18.61 -9.50 14.11
CA THR A 149 -18.76 -9.12 15.52
C THR A 149 -20.08 -8.38 15.76
N ARG A 150 -20.43 -7.43 14.88
CA ARG A 150 -21.72 -6.73 14.93
C ARG A 150 -22.90 -7.67 14.72
N ASP A 151 -22.80 -8.57 13.74
CA ASP A 151 -23.90 -9.45 13.36
C ASP A 151 -24.10 -10.59 14.40
N ALA A 152 -23.05 -10.98 15.14
CA ALA A 152 -23.10 -11.99 16.20
C ALA A 152 -23.36 -11.43 17.62
N ALA A 153 -23.00 -10.18 17.90
CA ALA A 153 -23.15 -9.52 19.21
C ALA A 153 -23.63 -8.05 19.08
N PRO A 154 -24.80 -7.78 18.48
CA PRO A 154 -25.20 -6.43 18.06
C PRO A 154 -25.38 -5.43 19.21
N GLU A 155 -25.93 -5.85 20.35
CA GLU A 155 -26.15 -4.97 21.50
C GLU A 155 -24.82 -4.59 22.19
N GLN A 156 -23.93 -5.57 22.35
CA GLN A 156 -22.57 -5.37 22.85
C GLN A 156 -21.79 -4.45 21.91
N TYR A 157 -21.90 -4.66 20.59
CA TYR A 157 -21.22 -3.86 19.57
C TYR A 157 -21.66 -2.39 19.63
N ILE A 158 -22.96 -2.13 19.73
CA ILE A 158 -23.50 -0.76 19.87
C ILE A 158 -23.02 -0.12 21.18
N SER A 159 -22.99 -0.87 22.28
CA SER A 159 -22.49 -0.38 23.58
C SER A 159 -21.00 -0.03 23.54
N ALA A 160 -20.16 -0.95 23.05
CA ALA A 160 -18.72 -0.77 22.94
C ALA A 160 -18.33 0.36 21.96
N LYS A 161 -18.98 0.42 20.79
CA LYS A 161 -18.80 1.52 19.81
C LYS A 161 -19.16 2.89 20.41
N LYS A 162 -20.19 2.95 21.26
CA LYS A 162 -20.56 4.18 21.97
C LYS A 162 -19.53 4.54 23.05
N ALA A 163 -19.04 3.57 23.82
CA ALA A 163 -18.02 3.80 24.85
C ALA A 163 -16.67 4.26 24.24
N ASN A 164 -16.30 3.72 23.08
CA ASN A 164 -15.11 4.10 22.30
C ASN A 164 -15.33 5.30 21.35
N SER A 165 -16.45 6.02 21.45
CA SER A 165 -16.72 7.17 20.58
C SER A 165 -15.70 8.30 20.80
N GLY A 166 -15.14 8.83 19.71
CA GLY A 166 -14.04 9.81 19.75
C GLY A 166 -12.64 9.22 19.59
N ASN A 167 -12.48 7.90 19.60
CA ASN A 167 -11.25 7.26 19.14
C ASN A 167 -10.99 7.63 17.66
N GLY A 168 -9.74 7.96 17.32
CA GLY A 168 -9.36 8.49 16.01
C GLY A 168 -9.34 7.45 14.88
N ARG A 169 -9.09 7.90 13.63
CA ARG A 169 -9.26 7.11 12.39
C ARG A 169 -8.52 5.75 12.30
N ALA A 170 -7.53 5.51 13.16
CA ALA A 170 -6.83 4.23 13.26
C ALA A 170 -7.68 3.11 13.92
N PHE A 171 -8.75 3.49 14.63
CA PHE A 171 -9.64 2.60 15.38
C PHE A 171 -11.02 2.53 14.67
N PRO A 172 -11.22 1.62 13.71
CA PRO A 172 -12.48 1.55 12.97
C PRO A 172 -13.63 1.18 13.91
N ASP A 173 -14.73 1.95 13.85
CA ASP A 173 -15.83 1.92 14.83
C ASP A 173 -15.41 2.09 16.31
N GLY A 174 -14.19 2.60 16.55
CA GLY A 174 -13.60 2.84 17.86
C GLY A 174 -12.85 1.65 18.46
N PHE A 175 -12.91 0.48 17.84
CA PHE A 175 -12.22 -0.73 18.30
C PHE A 175 -10.73 -0.73 17.94
N THR A 176 -9.90 -1.39 18.76
CA THR A 176 -8.57 -1.81 18.31
C THR A 176 -8.70 -3.14 17.59
N ILE A 177 -8.11 -3.23 16.40
CA ILE A 177 -8.06 -4.46 15.62
C ILE A 177 -6.63 -4.63 15.12
N ASP A 178 -5.91 -5.58 15.71
CA ASP A 178 -4.62 -6.01 15.14
C ASP A 178 -4.87 -6.97 13.98
N VAL A 179 -3.98 -6.92 12.98
CA VAL A 179 -4.04 -7.78 11.79
C VAL A 179 -2.63 -8.28 11.50
N THR A 180 -2.43 -9.59 11.68
CA THR A 180 -1.14 -10.25 11.54
C THR A 180 -1.19 -11.35 10.49
N THR A 181 -0.02 -11.86 10.10
CA THR A 181 0.12 -12.87 9.04
C THR A 181 1.27 -13.81 9.34
N ASP A 182 1.07 -15.11 9.15
CA ASP A 182 2.11 -16.12 9.35
C ASP A 182 3.38 -15.83 8.55
N GLY A 183 4.52 -16.33 9.04
CA GLY A 183 5.83 -16.21 8.37
C GLY A 183 6.52 -14.86 8.53
N GLU A 184 6.16 -14.05 9.52
CA GLU A 184 6.87 -12.78 9.79
C GLU A 184 8.35 -13.04 10.15
N ASP A 185 8.64 -14.12 10.91
CA ASP A 185 10.00 -14.60 11.19
C ASP A 185 10.79 -15.02 9.94
N THR A 186 10.14 -15.68 8.97
CA THR A 186 10.81 -16.16 7.74
C THR A 186 11.04 -15.05 6.72
N ARG A 187 10.44 -13.86 6.94
CA ARG A 187 10.46 -12.67 6.08
C ARG A 187 10.05 -12.90 4.62
N THR A 188 9.46 -14.05 4.32
CA THR A 188 9.05 -14.47 2.97
C THR A 188 7.53 -14.51 2.88
N VAL A 189 6.99 -14.36 1.67
CA VAL A 189 5.55 -14.59 1.39
C VAL A 189 5.39 -15.93 0.66
N SER A 190 4.44 -16.73 1.14
CA SER A 190 3.99 -17.97 0.52
C SER A 190 2.46 -17.98 0.45
N PHE A 191 1.89 -18.87 -0.38
CA PHE A 191 0.45 -19.08 -0.46
C PHE A 191 0.07 -20.51 -0.04
N PRO A 192 -1.11 -20.70 0.61
CA PRO A 192 -2.03 -19.65 1.07
C PRO A 192 -1.41 -18.80 2.19
N LEU A 193 -1.55 -17.48 2.11
CA LEU A 193 -1.07 -16.59 3.17
C LEU A 193 -2.12 -16.59 4.28
N ILE A 194 -1.78 -17.11 5.45
CA ILE A 194 -2.66 -17.12 6.62
C ILE A 194 -2.67 -15.72 7.24
N VAL A 195 -3.86 -15.27 7.65
CA VAL A 195 -4.14 -13.93 8.16
C VAL A 195 -5.02 -14.06 9.39
N HIS A 196 -4.60 -13.41 10.47
CA HIS A 196 -5.35 -13.31 11.72
C HIS A 196 -5.85 -11.88 11.87
N ALA A 197 -7.06 -11.70 12.37
CA ALA A 197 -7.54 -10.39 12.80
C ALA A 197 -8.23 -10.51 14.15
N ASP A 198 -7.78 -9.70 15.10
CA ASP A 198 -8.10 -9.82 16.51
C ASP A 198 -8.59 -8.46 17.01
N LEU A 199 -9.89 -8.38 17.28
CA LEU A 199 -10.62 -7.19 17.68
C LEU A 199 -10.82 -7.20 19.20
N THR A 200 -10.56 -6.05 19.83
CA THR A 200 -10.95 -5.78 21.22
C THR A 200 -11.56 -4.37 21.38
N ALA A 201 -12.58 -4.29 22.21
CA ALA A 201 -13.14 -3.03 22.71
C ALA A 201 -12.29 -2.40 23.82
N ASN A 202 -11.47 -3.17 24.53
CA ASN A 202 -10.80 -2.76 25.77
C ASN A 202 -9.29 -3.13 25.79
N PRO A 203 -8.46 -2.58 24.88
CA PRO A 203 -7.03 -2.89 24.74
C PRO A 203 -6.15 -2.40 25.92
N LYS A 204 -6.76 -1.98 27.02
CA LYS A 204 -6.12 -1.44 28.23
C LYS A 204 -6.68 -2.06 29.52
N GLU A 205 -7.56 -3.07 29.40
CA GLU A 205 -8.17 -3.79 30.53
C GLU A 205 -8.81 -2.85 31.57
N ILE A 206 -9.49 -1.80 31.09
CA ILE A 206 -10.18 -0.82 31.94
C ILE A 206 -11.37 -1.49 32.64
N GLU A 207 -11.41 -1.39 33.96
CA GLU A 207 -12.49 -1.89 34.83
C GLU A 207 -13.84 -1.22 34.47
N ASP A 208 -14.94 -1.97 34.59
CA ASP A 208 -16.32 -1.59 34.21
C ASP A 208 -16.53 -1.11 32.75
N PHE A 209 -15.52 -1.20 31.88
CA PHE A 209 -15.67 -0.85 30.46
C PHE A 209 -16.44 -1.95 29.68
N PRO A 210 -17.31 -1.60 28.71
CA PRO A 210 -18.04 -2.59 27.92
C PRO A 210 -17.10 -3.50 27.12
N ASN A 211 -16.89 -4.73 27.59
CA ASN A 211 -16.00 -5.66 26.90
C ASN A 211 -16.69 -6.33 25.71
N LEU A 212 -15.96 -6.38 24.59
CA LEU A 212 -16.33 -7.09 23.38
C LEU A 212 -15.04 -7.42 22.63
N ASP A 213 -14.68 -8.69 22.65
CA ASP A 213 -13.56 -9.23 21.90
C ASP A 213 -14.07 -10.22 20.85
N SER A 214 -13.33 -10.37 19.76
CA SER A 214 -13.60 -11.37 18.73
C SER A 214 -12.39 -11.55 17.83
N TYR A 215 -12.24 -12.71 17.22
CA TYR A 215 -11.20 -12.93 16.22
C TYR A 215 -11.72 -13.68 15.00
N LEU A 216 -11.01 -13.53 13.88
CA LEU A 216 -11.16 -14.39 12.71
C LEU A 216 -9.82 -14.92 12.24
N ASP A 217 -9.90 -16.04 11.54
CA ASP A 217 -8.80 -16.63 10.78
C ASP A 217 -9.21 -16.69 9.31
N ALA A 218 -8.33 -16.21 8.44
CA ALA A 218 -8.55 -16.12 7.01
C ALA A 218 -7.31 -16.56 6.23
N VAL A 219 -7.48 -16.77 4.94
CA VAL A 219 -6.36 -16.94 4.01
C VAL A 219 -6.50 -16.01 2.82
N VAL A 220 -5.39 -15.54 2.27
CA VAL A 220 -5.33 -15.02 0.90
C VAL A 220 -4.84 -16.13 -0.03
N THR A 221 -5.55 -16.37 -1.12
CA THR A 221 -5.15 -17.30 -2.19
C THR A 221 -4.32 -16.59 -3.27
N GLU A 222 -3.60 -17.36 -4.09
CA GLU A 222 -2.62 -16.84 -5.07
C GLU A 222 -3.23 -15.92 -6.15
N ASP A 223 -4.53 -16.04 -6.37
CA ASP A 223 -5.35 -15.20 -7.25
C ASP A 223 -5.84 -13.89 -6.58
N GLY A 224 -5.43 -13.63 -5.34
CA GLY A 224 -5.71 -12.41 -4.60
C GLY A 224 -7.06 -12.38 -3.86
N ARG A 225 -7.72 -13.53 -3.65
CA ARG A 225 -8.98 -13.58 -2.88
C ARG A 225 -8.71 -13.77 -1.38
N PHE A 226 -9.22 -12.86 -0.56
CA PHE A 226 -9.32 -13.03 0.89
C PHE A 226 -10.53 -13.93 1.23
N VAL A 227 -10.30 -15.00 2.00
CA VAL A 227 -11.29 -16.01 2.35
C VAL A 227 -11.22 -16.29 3.85
N VAL A 228 -12.18 -15.76 4.61
CA VAL A 228 -12.38 -16.12 6.02
C VAL A 228 -12.66 -17.61 6.14
N LYS A 229 -12.02 -18.27 7.10
CA LYS A 229 -12.12 -19.69 7.41
C LYS A 229 -12.87 -19.96 8.70
N ASP A 230 -12.63 -19.13 9.72
CA ASP A 230 -13.28 -19.25 11.02
C ASP A 230 -13.49 -17.88 11.67
N PHE A 231 -14.41 -17.79 12.63
CA PHE A 231 -14.71 -16.58 13.40
C PHE A 231 -15.30 -16.94 14.76
N HIS A 232 -14.80 -16.28 15.81
CA HIS A 232 -15.19 -16.51 17.20
C HIS A 232 -15.50 -15.19 17.93
N LEU A 233 -16.47 -15.23 18.84
CA LEU A 233 -16.65 -14.21 19.87
C LEU A 233 -15.82 -14.56 21.11
N GLY A 234 -15.31 -13.53 21.78
CA GLY A 234 -14.31 -13.65 22.84
C GLY A 234 -12.87 -13.54 22.30
N ALA A 235 -11.92 -13.30 23.19
CA ALA A 235 -10.50 -13.16 22.82
C ALA A 235 -9.90 -14.50 22.33
N ARG A 236 -8.90 -14.40 21.44
CA ARG A 236 -8.10 -15.56 21.01
C ARG A 236 -7.33 -16.12 22.20
N LYS A 237 -7.34 -17.44 22.33
CA LYS A 237 -6.50 -18.14 23.33
C LYS A 237 -5.08 -18.27 22.80
N GLN A 238 -4.13 -17.85 23.62
CA GLN A 238 -2.69 -18.11 23.47
C GLN A 238 -2.33 -19.45 24.13
#